data_AF-A0A7W0G5B3-F1
#
_entry.id   AF-A0A7W0G5B3-F1
#
_cell.length_a   1.000
_cell.length_b   1.000
_cell.length_c   1.000
_cell.angle_alpha   90.00
_cell.angle_beta   90.00
_cell.angle_gamma   90.00
#
_symmetry.space_group_name_H-M   'P 1'
#
loop_
_entity.id
_entity.type
_entity.pdbx_description
1 polymer ?
#
loop_
_entity_poly.entity_id
_entity_poly.type
_entity_poly.pdbx_seq_one_letter_code
_entity_poly.pdbx_strand_id
1 'polypeptide(L)'
;MAAIVNTFISTGAKGNRESLSDVVNWITPEDTPIYSMIGKEKVDSVHPEWEIDTLAAPGANVQVEGDEFTFGAVTPASRVGNYTQIFRKDFIVSETQEAVRNAGSAEKVKRNKVKKGIEIRKDVEYSILSNVASVGGATRVSGGLPSWLTTNVSRGATGANGGFSAGTGLTVAETLGTQRTFTKALMDSVTGAGYSAGADFRSLVVSPYIKSVFVSFMSDATVAPFRYSAQKGGQKTLISNADVYEGPYGTITVKPNRVMATNAGLARRAFFIDPDMLAWLWLRKIQNVPNLAKTGDAEKVVIIGEGCLAPKNEASHGVVADIFGLTAST
;
A
#
# COMPACT_ATOMS: atom_id res chain seq x y z
N MET A 1 21.98 -52.24 21.98
CA MET A 1 21.00 -53.30 22.32
C MET A 1 20.25 -53.64 21.03
N ALA A 2 20.37 -54.87 20.52
CA ALA A 2 19.77 -55.27 19.25
C ALA A 2 18.28 -55.62 19.43
N ALA A 3 17.46 -55.40 18.40
CA ALA A 3 16.07 -55.85 18.40
C ALA A 3 15.99 -57.38 18.55
N ILE A 4 15.00 -57.87 19.29
CA ILE A 4 14.81 -59.30 19.58
C ILE A 4 14.58 -60.07 18.27
N VAL A 5 15.26 -61.20 18.08
CA VAL A 5 15.16 -62.07 16.90
C VAL A 5 13.68 -62.44 16.64
N ASN A 6 13.23 -62.31 15.38
CA ASN A 6 11.83 -62.44 14.90
C ASN A 6 10.85 -61.31 15.19
N THR A 7 11.29 -60.14 15.67
CA THR A 7 10.40 -58.97 15.81
C THR A 7 10.13 -58.34 14.44
N PHE A 8 8.87 -58.33 13.99
CA PHE A 8 8.46 -57.60 12.78
C PHE A 8 8.48 -56.09 13.06
N ILE A 9 9.49 -55.43 12.52
CA ILE A 9 9.72 -54.00 12.72
C ILE A 9 8.95 -53.15 11.69
N SER A 10 8.54 -51.95 12.07
CA SER A 10 7.76 -51.03 11.24
C SER A 10 8.44 -50.63 9.92
N THR A 11 9.75 -50.81 9.81
CA THR A 11 10.51 -50.62 8.55
C THR A 11 10.39 -51.78 7.56
N GLY A 12 9.86 -52.95 7.98
CA GLY A 12 9.64 -54.14 7.14
C GLY A 12 8.19 -54.34 6.67
N ALA A 13 7.26 -53.48 7.07
CA ALA A 13 5.84 -53.59 6.74
C ALA A 13 5.49 -52.91 5.41
N LYS A 14 5.16 -53.70 4.38
CA LYS A 14 4.73 -53.22 3.05
C LYS A 14 3.36 -52.52 3.02
N GLY A 15 2.61 -52.55 4.12
CA GLY A 15 1.27 -51.95 4.24
C GLY A 15 1.23 -50.67 5.10
N ASN A 16 2.37 -50.13 5.52
CA ASN A 16 2.41 -48.91 6.33
C ASN A 16 2.02 -47.71 5.46
N ARG A 17 0.92 -47.03 5.83
CA ARG A 17 0.43 -45.84 5.15
C ARG A 17 1.40 -44.67 5.38
N GLU A 18 1.76 -43.98 4.31
CA GLU A 18 2.60 -42.78 4.36
C GLU A 18 1.88 -41.67 5.17
N SER A 19 2.54 -41.15 6.21
CA SER A 19 2.08 -39.95 6.91
C SER A 19 2.57 -38.73 6.14
N LEU A 20 1.69 -38.16 5.31
CA LEU A 20 1.92 -36.86 4.69
C LEU A 20 1.70 -35.76 5.74
N SER A 21 2.62 -34.79 5.77
CA SER A 21 2.50 -33.62 6.64
C SER A 21 1.24 -32.83 6.28
N ASP A 22 0.34 -32.65 7.25
CA ASP A 22 -0.88 -31.87 7.10
C ASP A 22 -0.63 -30.34 7.11
N VAL A 23 0.62 -29.91 7.21
CA VAL A 23 0.97 -28.48 7.30
C VAL A 23 1.37 -27.94 5.93
N VAL A 24 0.43 -27.22 5.31
CA VAL A 24 0.67 -26.48 4.07
C VAL A 24 1.06 -25.04 4.40
N ASN A 25 2.37 -24.82 4.52
CA ASN A 25 2.96 -23.50 4.76
C ASN A 25 2.97 -22.67 3.46
N TRP A 26 2.57 -21.41 3.54
CA TRP A 26 2.66 -20.47 2.43
C TRP A 26 3.88 -19.57 2.61
N ILE A 27 4.72 -19.49 1.58
CA ILE A 27 5.81 -18.51 1.48
C ILE A 27 5.41 -17.28 0.65
N THR A 28 4.23 -17.33 0.00
CA THR A 28 3.76 -16.24 -0.85
C THR A 28 3.53 -14.99 0.00
N PRO A 29 4.15 -13.85 -0.33
CA PRO A 29 4.01 -12.67 0.48
C PRO A 29 2.57 -12.12 0.48
N GLU A 30 2.04 -11.88 1.67
CA GLU A 30 0.70 -11.33 1.92
C GLU A 30 0.74 -9.82 2.25
N ASP A 31 1.94 -9.22 2.17
CA ASP A 31 2.20 -7.84 2.58
C ASP A 31 1.40 -6.82 1.76
N THR A 32 0.64 -5.97 2.46
CA THR A 32 -0.13 -4.84 1.90
C THR A 32 0.10 -3.61 2.79
N PRO A 33 1.30 -2.99 2.71
CA PRO A 33 1.73 -2.04 3.73
C PRO A 33 0.92 -0.75 3.72
N ILE A 34 0.49 -0.23 2.56
CA ILE A 34 -0.35 0.97 2.52
C ILE A 34 -1.75 0.61 3.01
N TYR A 35 -2.40 -0.37 2.39
CA TYR A 35 -3.78 -0.76 2.72
C TYR A 35 -3.93 -1.17 4.20
N SER A 36 -2.92 -1.80 4.80
CA SER A 36 -2.98 -2.20 6.21
C SER A 36 -2.83 -1.02 7.17
N MET A 37 -2.10 0.04 6.77
CA MET A 37 -1.79 1.20 7.61
C MET A 37 -2.87 2.29 7.56
N ILE A 38 -3.54 2.46 6.43
CA ILE A 38 -4.52 3.54 6.21
C ILE A 38 -5.89 3.23 6.84
N GLY A 39 -6.67 4.29 7.05
CA GLY A 39 -8.05 4.24 7.50
C GLY A 39 -8.95 3.43 6.56
N LYS A 40 -10.02 2.84 7.09
CA LYS A 40 -11.00 2.07 6.31
C LYS A 40 -12.40 2.53 6.70
N GLU A 41 -13.11 3.13 5.76
CA GLU A 41 -14.43 3.73 6.02
C GLU A 41 -15.48 3.10 5.10
N LYS A 42 -16.76 3.23 5.46
CA LYS A 42 -17.88 2.75 4.63
C LYS A 42 -18.49 3.93 3.89
N VAL A 43 -18.84 3.72 2.62
CA VAL A 43 -19.60 4.69 1.82
C VAL A 43 -20.85 4.04 1.23
N ASP A 44 -21.82 4.87 0.85
CA ASP A 44 -23.09 4.42 0.27
C ASP A 44 -23.28 4.92 -1.19
N SER A 45 -22.24 5.48 -1.81
CA SER A 45 -22.23 5.96 -3.20
C SER A 45 -21.12 5.28 -4.03
N VAL A 46 -21.34 5.18 -5.35
CA VAL A 46 -20.33 4.74 -6.34
C VAL A 46 -19.31 5.82 -6.68
N HIS A 47 -19.61 7.07 -6.33
CA HIS A 47 -18.73 8.23 -6.45
C HIS A 47 -18.77 9.00 -5.12
N PRO A 48 -18.08 8.51 -4.08
CA PRO A 48 -17.92 9.26 -2.84
C PRO A 48 -17.09 10.53 -3.09
N GLU A 49 -17.51 11.61 -2.46
CA GLU A 49 -16.88 12.92 -2.53
C GLU A 49 -16.69 13.47 -1.13
N TRP A 50 -15.65 14.26 -0.94
CA TRP A 50 -15.31 14.93 0.31
C TRP A 50 -14.81 16.34 0.02
N GLU A 51 -14.79 17.17 1.06
CA GLU A 51 -14.42 18.58 0.96
C GLU A 51 -13.04 18.82 1.57
N ILE A 52 -12.26 19.68 0.91
CA ILE A 52 -10.95 20.14 1.35
C ILE A 52 -11.01 21.66 1.47
N ASP A 53 -10.58 22.15 2.63
CA ASP A 53 -10.47 23.56 2.93
C ASP A 53 -9.07 23.92 3.42
N THR A 54 -8.68 25.17 3.27
CA THR A 54 -7.37 25.69 3.69
C THR A 54 -7.53 26.86 4.64
N LEU A 55 -6.65 26.91 5.64
CA LEU A 55 -6.62 28.04 6.57
C LEU A 55 -5.85 29.21 5.95
N ALA A 56 -6.28 30.43 6.26
CA ALA A 56 -5.53 31.63 5.90
C ALA A 56 -4.11 31.59 6.51
N ALA A 57 -3.12 32.04 5.74
CA ALA A 57 -1.75 32.15 6.22
C ALA A 57 -1.65 33.16 7.39
N PRO A 58 -0.77 32.92 8.38
CA PRO A 58 -0.55 33.86 9.46
C PRO A 58 0.00 35.19 8.92
N GLY A 59 -0.56 36.31 9.41
CA GLY A 59 -0.16 37.66 9.04
C GLY A 59 -0.24 38.61 10.22
N ALA A 60 0.18 39.87 10.03
CA ALA A 60 0.06 40.90 11.04
C ALA A 60 -1.42 41.22 11.29
N ASN A 61 -1.98 40.68 12.37
CA ASN A 61 -3.35 40.95 12.80
C ASN A 61 -3.38 42.11 13.81
N VAL A 62 -3.06 43.31 13.34
CA VAL A 62 -3.07 44.53 14.15
C VAL A 62 -4.26 45.38 13.71
N GLN A 63 -5.11 45.76 14.67
CA GLN A 63 -6.28 46.59 14.44
C GLN A 63 -6.17 47.87 15.28
N VAL A 64 -6.74 48.97 14.78
CA VAL A 64 -6.78 50.25 15.50
C VAL A 64 -7.87 50.21 16.57
N GLU A 65 -7.65 50.88 17.70
CA GLU A 65 -8.69 51.03 18.72
C GLU A 65 -9.87 51.85 18.19
N GLY A 66 -11.09 51.31 18.27
CA GLY A 66 -12.30 51.95 17.73
C GLY A 66 -12.57 51.68 16.25
N ASP A 67 -11.85 50.75 15.62
CA ASP A 67 -12.04 50.38 14.22
C ASP A 67 -13.38 49.64 13.96
N GLU A 68 -13.93 49.82 12.77
CA GLU A 68 -15.17 49.16 12.34
C GLU A 68 -14.85 47.80 11.72
N PHE A 69 -15.60 46.75 12.09
CA PHE A 69 -15.34 45.40 11.59
C PHE A 69 -15.58 45.31 10.08
N THR A 70 -14.53 44.96 9.34
CA THR A 70 -14.64 44.53 7.95
C THR A 70 -14.77 43.02 7.89
N PHE A 71 -15.81 42.54 7.21
CA PHE A 71 -16.07 41.10 7.06
C PHE A 71 -15.41 40.59 5.79
N GLY A 72 -14.51 39.61 5.93
CA GLY A 72 -13.91 38.92 4.80
C GLY A 72 -14.94 38.06 4.06
N ALA A 73 -14.73 37.87 2.75
CA ALA A 73 -15.51 36.90 1.98
C ALA A 73 -15.18 35.46 2.44
N VAL A 74 -16.20 34.63 2.63
CA VAL A 74 -16.04 33.21 2.92
C VAL A 74 -15.71 32.48 1.62
N THR A 75 -14.54 31.83 1.56
CA THR A 75 -14.17 30.95 0.45
C THR A 75 -14.81 29.58 0.65
N PRO A 76 -15.60 29.07 -0.31
CA PRO A 76 -16.20 27.74 -0.18
C PRO A 76 -15.11 26.66 -0.29
N ALA A 77 -15.29 25.58 0.47
CA ALA A 77 -14.41 24.42 0.39
C ALA A 77 -14.44 23.78 -1.01
N SER A 78 -13.32 23.20 -1.40
CA SER A 78 -13.20 22.48 -2.67
C SER A 78 -13.69 21.05 -2.52
N ARG A 79 -14.56 20.60 -3.44
CA ARG A 79 -15.08 19.22 -3.45
C ARG A 79 -14.23 18.35 -4.37
N VAL A 80 -13.82 17.19 -3.88
CA VAL A 80 -13.07 16.19 -4.63
C VAL A 80 -13.71 14.80 -4.48
N GLY A 81 -13.41 13.87 -5.38
CA GLY A 81 -14.03 12.54 -5.37
C GLY A 81 -13.29 11.47 -6.16
N ASN A 82 -13.72 10.23 -5.99
CA ASN A 82 -13.17 9.08 -6.72
C ASN A 82 -14.27 8.07 -7.03
N TYR A 83 -14.06 7.25 -8.06
CA TYR A 83 -14.99 6.17 -8.41
C TYR A 83 -14.63 4.87 -7.73
N THR A 84 -15.65 4.16 -7.23
CA THR A 84 -15.47 2.82 -6.66
C THR A 84 -15.19 1.78 -7.75
N GLN A 85 -14.16 0.97 -7.52
CA GLN A 85 -13.76 -0.14 -8.39
C GLN A 85 -14.18 -1.47 -7.78
N ILE A 86 -14.65 -2.39 -8.63
CA ILE A 86 -15.04 -3.74 -8.23
C ILE A 86 -13.83 -4.68 -8.37
N PHE A 87 -13.50 -5.36 -7.28
CA PHE A 87 -12.50 -6.43 -7.21
C PHE A 87 -13.23 -7.76 -7.09
N ARG A 88 -12.84 -8.74 -7.92
CA ARG A 88 -13.45 -10.07 -7.92
C ARG A 88 -12.38 -11.15 -8.06
N LYS A 89 -12.51 -12.20 -7.26
CA LYS A 89 -11.84 -13.48 -7.47
C LYS A 89 -12.86 -14.60 -7.36
N ASP A 90 -12.71 -15.60 -8.20
CA ASP A 90 -13.60 -16.75 -8.26
C ASP A 90 -12.79 -18.06 -8.30
N PHE A 91 -13.42 -19.13 -7.84
CA PHE A 91 -12.91 -20.48 -7.97
C PHE A 91 -14.07 -21.49 -7.94
N ILE A 92 -13.78 -22.71 -8.39
CA ILE A 92 -14.72 -23.82 -8.44
C ILE A 92 -14.02 -25.08 -7.93
N VAL A 93 -14.70 -25.87 -7.11
CA VAL A 93 -14.20 -27.15 -6.56
C VAL A 93 -15.28 -28.21 -6.75
N SER A 94 -14.92 -29.41 -7.22
CA SER A 94 -15.89 -30.50 -7.35
C SER A 94 -16.37 -30.99 -5.98
N GLU A 95 -17.62 -31.43 -5.88
CA GLU A 95 -18.16 -31.93 -4.60
C GLU A 95 -17.45 -33.21 -4.15
N THR A 96 -16.97 -34.01 -5.11
CA THR A 96 -16.11 -35.17 -4.82
C THR A 96 -14.80 -34.74 -4.16
N GLN A 97 -14.15 -33.66 -4.61
CA GLN A 97 -12.93 -33.16 -3.98
C GLN A 97 -13.18 -32.57 -2.58
N GLU A 98 -14.38 -32.03 -2.35
CA GLU A 98 -14.81 -31.63 -1.00
C GLU A 98 -15.14 -32.82 -0.10
N ALA A 99 -15.66 -33.93 -0.63
CA ALA A 99 -15.95 -35.14 0.15
C ALA A 99 -14.70 -35.97 0.48
N VAL A 100 -13.71 -36.01 -0.42
CA VAL A 100 -12.47 -36.77 -0.24
C VAL A 100 -11.59 -36.14 0.85
N ARG A 101 -10.93 -36.96 1.68
CA ARG A 101 -9.97 -36.50 2.68
C ARG A 101 -8.67 -36.11 1.99
N ASN A 102 -8.32 -34.82 2.03
CA ASN A 102 -7.08 -34.30 1.48
C ASN A 102 -6.06 -34.14 2.60
N ALA A 103 -4.82 -34.55 2.36
CA ALA A 103 -3.71 -34.18 3.23
C ALA A 103 -3.58 -32.65 3.26
N GLY A 104 -3.55 -32.07 4.46
CA GLY A 104 -3.37 -30.62 4.69
C GLY A 104 -4.47 -29.68 4.18
N SER A 105 -5.64 -30.19 3.75
CA SER A 105 -6.83 -29.39 3.40
C SER A 105 -6.61 -28.20 2.44
N ALA A 106 -5.52 -28.21 1.65
CA ALA A 106 -5.14 -27.09 0.78
C ALA A 106 -6.21 -26.74 -0.26
N GLU A 107 -6.87 -27.77 -0.78
CA GLU A 107 -7.84 -27.65 -1.86
C GLU A 107 -9.27 -27.43 -1.34
N LYS A 108 -9.46 -27.44 -0.01
CA LYS A 108 -10.76 -27.22 0.58
C LYS A 108 -11.24 -25.79 0.35
N VAL A 109 -12.53 -25.67 0.09
CA VAL A 109 -13.25 -24.42 -0.15
C VAL A 109 -12.94 -23.35 0.89
N LYS A 110 -12.87 -23.70 2.18
CA LYS A 110 -12.56 -22.74 3.26
C LYS A 110 -11.17 -22.11 3.10
N ARG A 111 -10.15 -22.91 2.75
CA ARG A 111 -8.78 -22.44 2.55
C ARG A 111 -8.68 -21.57 1.31
N ASN A 112 -9.31 -21.99 0.21
CA ASN A 112 -9.38 -21.20 -1.02
C ASN A 112 -10.14 -19.87 -0.82
N LYS A 113 -11.19 -19.84 0.01
CA LYS A 113 -11.89 -18.59 0.38
C LYS A 113 -10.94 -17.59 1.05
N VAL A 114 -10.17 -18.03 2.05
CA VAL A 114 -9.19 -17.16 2.73
C VAL A 114 -8.12 -16.67 1.75
N LYS A 115 -7.57 -17.58 0.93
CA LYS A 115 -6.58 -17.24 -0.09
C LYS A 115 -7.08 -16.16 -1.05
N LYS A 116 -8.29 -16.33 -1.58
CA LYS A 116 -8.92 -15.36 -2.50
C LYS A 116 -9.20 -14.02 -1.82
N GLY A 117 -9.57 -14.00 -0.54
CA GLY A 117 -9.70 -12.77 0.23
C GLY A 117 -8.38 -12.00 0.38
N ILE A 118 -7.27 -12.71 0.62
CA ILE A 118 -5.92 -12.12 0.69
C ILE A 118 -5.48 -11.60 -0.69
N GLU A 119 -5.73 -12.36 -1.76
CA GLU A 119 -5.46 -11.92 -3.13
C GLU A 119 -6.20 -10.59 -3.45
N ILE A 120 -7.46 -10.44 -3.05
CA ILE A 120 -8.19 -9.17 -3.23
C ILE A 120 -7.54 -8.03 -2.46
N ARG A 121 -7.06 -8.24 -1.23
CA ARG A 121 -6.33 -7.20 -0.49
C ARG A 121 -5.06 -6.77 -1.21
N LYS A 122 -4.36 -7.70 -1.87
CA LYS A 122 -3.20 -7.38 -2.71
C LYS A 122 -3.59 -6.63 -3.99
N ASP A 123 -4.72 -6.97 -4.60
CA ASP A 123 -5.24 -6.23 -5.75
C ASP A 123 -5.63 -4.78 -5.35
N VAL A 124 -6.14 -4.58 -4.13
CA VAL A 124 -6.39 -3.24 -3.57
C VAL A 124 -5.07 -2.47 -3.41
N GLU A 125 -4.05 -3.07 -2.80
CA GLU A 125 -2.71 -2.45 -2.69
C GLU A 125 -2.16 -2.09 -4.07
N TYR A 126 -2.32 -2.97 -5.07
CA TYR A 126 -1.91 -2.71 -6.45
C TYR A 126 -2.70 -1.52 -7.05
N SER A 127 -4.00 -1.45 -6.83
CA SER A 127 -4.85 -0.32 -7.27
C SER A 127 -4.38 1.00 -6.65
N ILE A 128 -4.08 1.02 -5.35
CA ILE A 128 -3.53 2.20 -4.65
C ILE A 128 -2.21 2.64 -5.29
N LEU A 129 -1.32 1.72 -5.64
CA LEU A 129 0.01 2.05 -6.18
C LEU A 129 0.00 2.40 -7.67
N SER A 130 -1.04 2.00 -8.40
CA SER A 130 -1.10 2.09 -9.85
C SER A 130 -1.25 3.53 -10.34
N ASN A 131 -0.51 3.90 -11.39
CA ASN A 131 -0.68 5.19 -12.06
C ASN A 131 -1.84 5.10 -13.06
N VAL A 132 -3.06 5.16 -12.54
CA VAL A 132 -4.29 5.14 -13.33
C VAL A 132 -5.17 6.32 -12.94
N ALA A 133 -5.76 6.95 -13.96
CA ALA A 133 -6.79 7.96 -13.77
C ALA A 133 -8.07 7.32 -13.22
N SER A 134 -8.89 8.10 -12.52
CA SER A 134 -10.22 7.66 -12.13
C SER A 134 -11.13 7.63 -13.36
N VAL A 135 -11.91 6.58 -13.51
CA VAL A 135 -12.81 6.40 -14.67
C VAL A 135 -14.22 6.08 -14.17
N GLY A 136 -15.19 6.86 -14.65
CA GLY A 136 -16.62 6.62 -14.44
C GLY A 136 -17.23 5.67 -15.49
N GLY A 137 -18.50 5.33 -15.33
CA GLY A 137 -19.27 4.52 -16.30
C GLY A 137 -19.53 3.08 -15.86
N ALA A 138 -19.67 2.17 -16.83
CA ALA A 138 -19.98 0.76 -16.55
C ALA A 138 -18.78 0.03 -15.91
N THR A 139 -17.58 0.30 -16.39
CA THR A 139 -16.33 -0.19 -15.83
C THR A 139 -15.62 0.95 -15.11
N ARG A 140 -15.76 0.98 -13.79
CA ARG A 140 -15.20 2.03 -12.94
C ARG A 140 -13.79 1.67 -12.48
N VAL A 141 -12.92 2.67 -12.45
CA VAL A 141 -11.53 2.57 -11.97
C VAL A 141 -11.31 3.63 -10.90
N SER A 142 -10.80 3.19 -9.74
CA SER A 142 -10.35 4.10 -8.70
C SER A 142 -9.03 4.71 -9.12
N GLY A 143 -8.93 6.04 -9.08
CA GLY A 143 -7.64 6.73 -9.24
C GLY A 143 -6.66 6.27 -8.17
N GLY A 144 -5.47 5.83 -8.58
CA GLY A 144 -4.41 5.40 -7.67
C GLY A 144 -3.64 6.59 -7.09
N LEU A 145 -2.87 6.39 -6.03
CA LEU A 145 -2.14 7.46 -5.34
C LEU A 145 -1.29 8.34 -6.28
N PRO A 146 -0.57 7.83 -7.31
CA PRO A 146 0.14 8.67 -8.28
C PRO A 146 -0.71 9.69 -9.04
N SER A 147 -1.99 9.40 -9.28
CA SER A 147 -2.89 10.31 -10.01
C SER A 147 -3.39 11.47 -9.15
N TRP A 148 -3.23 11.38 -7.83
CA TRP A 148 -3.62 12.44 -6.90
C TRP A 148 -2.52 13.46 -6.68
N LEU A 149 -1.26 13.04 -6.58
CA LEU A 149 -0.19 13.86 -6.01
C LEU A 149 0.26 15.03 -6.92
N THR A 150 0.17 16.24 -6.37
CA THR A 150 0.49 17.52 -7.02
C THR A 150 1.33 18.46 -6.15
N THR A 151 1.13 18.48 -4.82
CA THR A 151 1.74 19.49 -3.95
C THR A 151 3.18 19.15 -3.56
N ASN A 152 3.40 17.99 -2.94
CA ASN A 152 4.71 17.60 -2.42
C ASN A 152 5.39 16.58 -3.33
N VAL A 153 5.80 17.04 -4.52
CA VAL A 153 6.23 16.17 -5.60
C VAL A 153 7.65 16.50 -6.05
N SER A 154 8.43 15.45 -6.30
CA SER A 154 9.72 15.57 -6.96
C SER A 154 9.77 14.57 -8.12
N ARG A 155 9.80 15.07 -9.36
CA ARG A 155 9.77 14.27 -10.58
C ARG A 155 11.08 14.36 -11.37
N GLY A 156 11.32 13.35 -12.19
CA GLY A 156 12.40 13.39 -13.17
C GLY A 156 12.13 14.44 -14.25
N ALA A 157 13.15 14.76 -15.04
CA ALA A 157 12.98 15.65 -16.20
C ALA A 157 11.84 15.14 -17.10
N THR A 158 11.10 16.06 -17.71
CA THR A 158 9.87 15.81 -18.52
C THR A 158 8.69 15.16 -17.79
N GLY A 159 8.84 14.80 -16.51
CA GLY A 159 7.74 14.29 -15.70
C GLY A 159 6.75 15.39 -15.33
N ALA A 160 5.46 15.07 -15.32
CA ALA A 160 4.40 15.99 -14.96
C ALA A 160 3.45 15.35 -13.95
N ASN A 161 2.86 16.20 -13.10
CA ASN A 161 1.89 15.76 -12.10
C ASN A 161 0.62 15.22 -12.76
N GLY A 162 -0.05 14.34 -12.03
CA GLY A 162 -1.46 14.10 -12.24
C GLY A 162 -2.28 15.24 -11.62
N GLY A 163 -3.35 14.87 -10.94
CA GLY A 163 -4.13 15.77 -10.10
C GLY A 163 -5.62 15.59 -10.30
N PHE A 164 -6.39 16.07 -9.33
CA PHE A 164 -7.85 16.10 -9.43
C PHE A 164 -8.32 17.30 -10.26
N SER A 165 -9.14 17.04 -11.27
CA SER A 165 -9.77 18.07 -12.10
C SER A 165 -11.19 18.33 -11.63
N ALA A 166 -11.42 19.50 -11.03
CA ALA A 166 -12.75 19.92 -10.58
C ALA A 166 -13.77 20.01 -11.73
N GLY A 167 -13.33 20.31 -12.95
CA GLY A 167 -14.21 20.40 -14.12
C GLY A 167 -14.75 19.05 -14.61
N THR A 168 -14.02 17.96 -14.36
CA THR A 168 -14.44 16.60 -14.75
C THR A 168 -14.84 15.73 -13.56
N GLY A 169 -14.47 16.11 -12.33
CA GLY A 169 -14.64 15.27 -11.14
C GLY A 169 -13.72 14.05 -11.13
N LEU A 170 -12.61 14.08 -11.88
CA LEU A 170 -11.72 12.93 -12.08
C LEU A 170 -10.26 13.28 -11.79
N THR A 171 -9.49 12.30 -11.33
CA THR A 171 -8.03 12.41 -11.29
C THR A 171 -7.40 12.08 -12.63
N VAL A 172 -6.33 12.78 -12.98
CA VAL A 172 -5.49 12.51 -14.16
C VAL A 172 -4.23 11.75 -13.73
N ALA A 173 -3.82 10.76 -14.51
CA ALA A 173 -2.58 10.03 -14.27
C ALA A 173 -1.36 10.94 -14.46
N GLU A 174 -0.29 10.71 -13.67
CA GLU A 174 0.96 11.44 -13.87
C GLU A 174 1.63 11.07 -15.20
N THR A 175 2.38 12.02 -15.78
CA THR A 175 3.26 11.75 -16.92
C THR A 175 4.63 11.35 -16.40
N LEU A 176 5.11 10.19 -16.84
CA LEU A 176 6.40 9.65 -16.41
C LEU A 176 7.55 10.49 -16.99
N GLY A 177 8.50 10.84 -16.14
CA GLY A 177 9.74 11.51 -16.53
C GLY A 177 10.90 10.55 -16.77
N THR A 178 12.07 11.13 -17.06
CA THR A 178 13.34 10.42 -17.14
C THR A 178 13.73 9.84 -15.78
N GLN A 179 14.08 8.55 -15.74
CA GLN A 179 14.48 7.90 -14.51
C GLN A 179 15.79 8.46 -13.94
N ARG A 180 15.91 8.48 -12.61
CA ARG A 180 17.05 9.01 -11.85
C ARG A 180 17.32 8.19 -10.59
N THR A 181 18.48 8.39 -9.98
CA THR A 181 18.82 7.74 -8.72
C THR A 181 18.04 8.36 -7.56
N PHE A 182 17.54 7.52 -6.64
CA PHE A 182 16.98 7.98 -5.37
C PHE A 182 18.11 8.48 -4.46
N THR A 183 18.03 9.72 -4.01
CA THR A 183 19.05 10.36 -3.17
C THR A 183 18.43 11.02 -1.93
N LYS A 184 19.23 11.19 -0.89
CA LYS A 184 18.83 11.90 0.33
C LYS A 184 18.34 13.31 0.03
N ALA A 185 18.97 14.03 -0.90
CA ALA A 185 18.55 15.37 -1.30
C ALA A 185 17.12 15.40 -1.87
N LEU A 186 16.72 14.38 -2.65
CA LEU A 186 15.35 14.29 -3.17
C LEU A 186 14.35 14.01 -2.04
N MET A 187 14.71 13.14 -1.09
CA MET A 187 13.89 12.85 0.08
C MET A 187 13.72 14.10 0.96
N ASP A 188 14.82 14.76 1.33
CA ASP A 188 14.80 15.96 2.16
C ASP A 188 14.01 17.09 1.50
N SER A 189 14.13 17.26 0.17
CA SER A 189 13.37 18.24 -0.61
C SER A 189 11.86 18.00 -0.53
N VAL A 190 11.39 16.75 -0.66
CA VAL A 190 9.96 16.43 -0.54
C VAL A 190 9.48 16.59 0.90
N THR A 191 10.28 16.19 1.90
CA THR A 191 9.91 16.39 3.31
C THR A 191 9.82 17.87 3.69
N GLY A 192 10.69 18.73 3.16
CA GLY A 192 10.62 20.18 3.37
C GLY A 192 9.41 20.83 2.67
N ALA A 193 9.07 20.35 1.47
CA ALA A 193 7.84 20.77 0.80
C ALA A 193 6.60 20.37 1.62
N GLY A 194 6.55 19.12 2.09
CA GLY A 194 5.49 18.60 2.95
C GLY A 194 5.32 19.43 4.23
N TYR A 195 6.42 19.70 4.94
CA TYR A 195 6.38 20.53 6.15
C TYR A 195 5.82 21.93 5.87
N SER A 196 6.24 22.55 4.77
CA SER A 196 5.75 23.88 4.36
C SER A 196 4.26 23.87 3.99
N ALA A 197 3.77 22.75 3.46
CA ALA A 197 2.36 22.53 3.14
C ALA A 197 1.52 22.06 4.35
N GLY A 198 2.14 21.86 5.53
CA GLY A 198 1.48 21.38 6.75
C GLY A 198 1.27 19.87 6.83
N ALA A 199 2.00 19.09 6.03
CA ALA A 199 1.97 17.63 6.08
C ALA A 199 2.85 17.06 7.21
N ASP A 200 2.37 16.03 7.88
CA ASP A 200 3.16 15.23 8.83
C ASP A 200 3.41 13.82 8.26
N PHE A 201 4.53 13.67 7.55
CA PHE A 201 4.88 12.38 6.95
C PHE A 201 5.36 11.40 8.01
N ARG A 202 4.59 10.34 8.25
CA ARG A 202 4.93 9.30 9.24
C ARG A 202 5.51 8.04 8.62
N SER A 203 5.20 7.78 7.34
CA SER A 203 5.65 6.57 6.66
C SER A 203 6.15 6.84 5.24
N LEU A 204 7.28 6.25 4.90
CA LEU A 204 7.84 6.22 3.54
C LEU A 204 7.69 4.80 2.99
N VAL A 205 6.84 4.64 1.98
CA VAL A 205 6.59 3.34 1.34
C VAL A 205 7.34 3.28 0.01
N VAL A 206 8.19 2.28 -0.13
CA VAL A 206 9.15 2.16 -1.24
C VAL A 206 9.23 0.73 -1.76
N SER A 207 9.78 0.55 -2.96
CA SER A 207 10.17 -0.77 -3.42
C SER A 207 11.31 -1.36 -2.55
N PRO A 208 11.49 -2.69 -2.49
CA PRO A 208 12.59 -3.33 -1.78
C PRO A 208 13.98 -2.85 -2.23
N TYR A 209 14.18 -2.59 -3.53
CA TYR A 209 15.43 -2.06 -4.04
C TYR A 209 15.70 -0.64 -3.51
N ILE A 210 14.70 0.25 -3.54
CA ILE A 210 14.83 1.60 -2.99
C ILE A 210 15.10 1.54 -1.48
N LYS A 211 14.52 0.59 -0.75
CA LYS A 211 14.86 0.36 0.68
C LYS A 211 16.34 0.03 0.85
N SER A 212 16.95 -0.78 -0.02
CA SER A 212 18.40 -1.02 0.05
C SER A 212 19.24 0.22 -0.28
N VAL A 213 18.78 1.09 -1.19
CA VAL A 213 19.40 2.39 -1.47
C VAL A 213 19.26 3.31 -0.25
N PHE A 214 18.10 3.34 0.40
CA PHE A 214 17.90 4.14 1.61
C PHE A 214 18.84 3.72 2.76
N VAL A 215 19.09 2.41 2.93
CA VAL A 215 20.05 1.93 3.95
C VAL A 215 21.46 2.50 3.71
N SER A 216 21.86 2.75 2.45
CA SER A 216 23.16 3.36 2.19
C SER A 216 23.23 4.83 2.63
N PHE A 217 22.11 5.52 2.84
CA PHE A 217 22.11 6.89 3.38
C PHE A 217 22.71 6.97 4.78
N MET A 218 22.77 5.86 5.54
CA MET A 218 23.48 5.80 6.83
C MET A 218 24.99 6.03 6.72
N SER A 219 25.56 5.86 5.53
CA SER A 219 26.99 6.11 5.25
C SER A 219 27.27 7.53 4.78
N ASP A 220 26.23 8.36 4.64
CA ASP A 220 26.36 9.78 4.35
C ASP A 220 27.02 10.51 5.53
N ALA A 221 28.02 11.34 5.26
CA ALA A 221 28.76 12.08 6.28
C ALA A 221 27.87 13.05 7.10
N THR A 222 26.70 13.40 6.56
CA THR A 222 25.70 14.26 7.21
C THR A 222 24.73 13.50 8.13
N VAL A 223 24.79 12.16 8.15
CA VAL A 223 23.94 11.31 8.98
C VAL A 223 24.77 10.77 10.14
N ALA A 224 24.37 11.08 11.37
CA ALA A 224 25.03 10.53 12.55
C ALA A 224 24.77 9.01 12.61
N PRO A 225 25.81 8.15 12.53
CA PRO A 225 25.60 6.71 12.62
C PRO A 225 25.18 6.35 14.04
N PHE A 226 24.12 5.55 14.17
CA PHE A 226 23.74 4.93 15.45
C PHE A 226 24.89 4.05 15.95
N ARG A 227 25.68 4.56 16.91
CA ARG A 227 26.76 3.80 17.55
C ARG A 227 26.18 2.99 18.71
N TYR A 228 25.85 1.72 18.46
CA TYR A 228 25.59 0.78 19.56
C TYR A 228 26.91 0.44 20.25
N SER A 229 26.98 0.64 21.58
CA SER A 229 28.11 0.16 22.37
C SER A 229 28.11 -1.36 22.38
N ALA A 230 29.10 -1.99 21.75
CA ALA A 230 29.28 -3.44 21.85
C ALA A 230 29.53 -3.80 23.32
N GLN A 231 28.61 -4.56 23.94
CA GLN A 231 28.86 -5.15 25.24
C GLN A 231 30.09 -6.07 25.14
N LYS A 232 31.04 -5.88 26.05
CA LYS A 232 32.33 -6.59 26.09
C LYS A 232 32.07 -8.11 26.20
N GLY A 233 32.24 -8.84 25.10
CA GLY A 233 32.14 -10.31 25.05
C GLY A 233 30.91 -10.90 24.33
N GLY A 234 29.98 -10.09 23.82
CA GLY A 234 28.85 -10.56 23.00
C GLY A 234 29.16 -10.57 21.51
N GLN A 235 28.55 -11.48 20.74
CA GLN A 235 28.64 -11.51 19.27
C GLN A 235 28.39 -10.12 18.68
N LYS A 236 29.34 -9.63 17.87
CA LYS A 236 29.20 -8.35 17.14
C LYS A 236 28.09 -8.50 16.10
N THR A 237 26.89 -8.04 16.42
CA THR A 237 25.78 -8.01 15.46
C THR A 237 26.02 -6.83 14.52
N LEU A 238 26.26 -7.11 13.24
CA LEU A 238 26.22 -6.09 12.18
C LEU A 238 24.75 -5.71 11.97
N ILE A 239 24.32 -4.61 12.57
CA ILE A 239 22.97 -4.06 12.38
C ILE A 239 23.04 -3.15 11.15
N SER A 240 22.50 -3.64 10.03
CA SER A 240 22.45 -2.93 8.73
C SER A 240 21.02 -2.56 8.34
N ASN A 241 20.13 -2.34 9.31
CA ASN A 241 18.73 -2.02 9.05
C ASN A 241 18.41 -0.62 9.59
N ALA A 242 18.31 0.37 8.70
CA ALA A 242 17.66 1.64 9.00
C ALA A 242 16.17 1.53 8.69
N ASP A 243 15.35 1.43 9.73
CA ASP A 243 13.89 1.39 9.60
C ASP A 243 13.21 2.73 9.84
N VAL A 244 13.92 3.65 10.49
CA VAL A 244 13.44 4.98 10.84
C VAL A 244 14.46 6.01 10.40
N TYR A 245 13.99 7.04 9.72
CA TYR A 245 14.74 8.25 9.43
C TYR A 245 14.26 9.36 10.37
N GLU A 246 15.15 9.95 11.14
CA GLU A 246 14.87 11.16 11.91
C GLU A 246 15.55 12.32 11.19
N GLY A 247 14.74 13.20 10.60
CA GLY A 247 15.19 14.37 9.86
C GLY A 247 14.74 15.67 10.54
N PRO A 248 15.08 16.82 9.96
CA PRO A 248 14.74 18.13 10.53
C PRO A 248 13.24 18.40 10.65
N TYR A 249 12.41 17.66 9.90
CA TYR A 249 10.95 17.82 9.84
C TYR A 249 10.19 16.68 10.54
N GLY A 250 10.88 15.84 11.33
CA GLY A 250 10.25 14.76 12.08
C GLY A 250 10.76 13.37 11.71
N THR A 251 10.02 12.35 12.16
CA THR A 251 10.42 10.95 12.10
C THR A 251 9.60 10.19 11.07
N ILE A 252 10.27 9.53 10.13
CA ILE A 252 9.65 8.79 9.03
C ILE A 252 10.04 7.32 9.12
N THR A 253 9.04 6.42 9.20
CA THR A 253 9.28 4.96 9.15
C THR A 253 9.33 4.47 7.71
N VAL A 254 10.43 3.85 7.29
CA VAL A 254 10.62 3.38 5.90
C VAL A 254 10.19 1.92 5.76
N LYS A 255 9.10 1.68 5.01
CA LYS A 255 8.49 0.36 4.83
C LYS A 255 8.67 -0.16 3.39
N PRO A 256 9.31 -1.32 3.18
CA PRO A 256 9.36 -1.93 1.85
C PRO A 256 8.00 -2.52 1.46
N ASN A 257 7.64 -2.39 0.18
CA ASN A 257 6.41 -2.92 -0.39
C ASN A 257 6.69 -3.88 -1.53
N ARG A 258 6.37 -5.16 -1.33
CA ARG A 258 6.60 -6.20 -2.34
C ARG A 258 5.71 -6.06 -3.57
N VAL A 259 4.52 -5.45 -3.44
CA VAL A 259 3.64 -5.19 -4.60
C VAL A 259 4.29 -4.18 -5.54
N MET A 260 5.06 -3.22 -5.01
CA MET A 260 5.82 -2.28 -5.86
C MET A 260 6.91 -2.99 -6.66
N ALA A 261 7.51 -4.06 -6.15
CA ALA A 261 8.53 -4.84 -6.88
C ALA A 261 7.99 -5.68 -8.03
N THR A 262 6.68 -5.89 -8.16
CA THR A 262 6.14 -6.74 -9.23
C THR A 262 6.13 -6.06 -10.60
N ASN A 263 6.31 -4.74 -10.65
CA ASN A 263 6.22 -3.97 -11.89
C ASN A 263 7.13 -2.72 -11.81
N ALA A 264 8.01 -2.52 -12.81
CA ALA A 264 8.90 -1.36 -12.90
C ALA A 264 8.12 -0.03 -12.89
N GLY A 265 6.92 -0.01 -13.49
CA GLY A 265 6.03 1.13 -13.47
C GLY A 265 5.51 1.50 -12.08
N LEU A 266 5.46 0.56 -11.12
CA LEU A 266 5.10 0.81 -9.72
C LEU A 266 6.32 1.12 -8.86
N ALA A 267 7.42 0.42 -9.12
CA ALA A 267 8.64 0.48 -8.34
C ALA A 267 9.33 1.85 -8.37
N ARG A 268 9.05 2.66 -9.40
CA ARG A 268 9.71 3.95 -9.66
C ARG A 268 9.27 5.12 -8.77
N ARG A 269 8.64 4.85 -7.63
CA ARG A 269 8.10 5.87 -6.72
C ARG A 269 8.48 5.56 -5.28
N ALA A 270 8.67 6.62 -4.50
CA ALA A 270 8.77 6.58 -3.05
C ALA A 270 7.67 7.47 -2.49
N PHE A 271 6.69 6.87 -1.80
CA PHE A 271 5.51 7.57 -1.30
C PHE A 271 5.67 7.97 0.15
N PHE A 272 5.48 9.26 0.43
CA PHE A 272 5.42 9.82 1.78
C PHE A 272 3.95 9.91 2.16
N ILE A 273 3.60 9.19 3.22
CA ILE A 273 2.21 8.96 3.61
C ILE A 273 2.01 9.42 5.05
N ASP A 274 0.96 10.20 5.22
CA ASP A 274 0.29 10.40 6.50
C ASP A 274 -0.87 9.38 6.59
N PRO A 275 -0.79 8.35 7.45
CA PRO A 275 -1.83 7.33 7.59
C PRO A 275 -3.20 7.88 7.98
N ASP A 276 -3.26 9.01 8.68
CA ASP A 276 -4.50 9.55 9.23
C ASP A 276 -5.28 10.36 8.17
N MET A 277 -4.55 10.87 7.17
CA MET A 277 -5.11 11.62 6.03
C MET A 277 -5.34 10.77 4.77
N LEU A 278 -5.07 9.46 4.83
CA LEU A 278 -5.34 8.52 3.74
C LEU A 278 -6.33 7.44 4.18
N ALA A 279 -7.33 7.16 3.36
CA ALA A 279 -8.31 6.12 3.64
C ALA A 279 -8.67 5.29 2.41
N TRP A 280 -9.10 4.06 2.65
CA TRP A 280 -9.79 3.23 1.66
C TRP A 280 -11.28 3.17 2.00
N LEU A 281 -12.12 3.60 1.05
CA LEU A 281 -13.57 3.66 1.20
C LEU A 281 -14.19 2.40 0.61
N TRP A 282 -14.92 1.63 1.42
CA TRP A 282 -15.63 0.42 1.00
C TRP A 282 -17.12 0.73 0.78
N LEU A 283 -17.60 0.58 -0.46
CA LEU A 283 -19.03 0.50 -0.76
C LEU A 283 -19.57 -0.91 -0.44
N ARG A 284 -18.85 -1.94 -0.92
CA ARG A 284 -19.09 -3.34 -0.56
C ARG A 284 -17.81 -3.91 0.03
N LYS A 285 -17.83 -4.20 1.32
CA LYS A 285 -16.70 -4.89 1.97
C LYS A 285 -16.45 -6.24 1.30
N ILE A 286 -15.21 -6.73 1.40
CA ILE A 286 -14.82 -8.03 0.85
C ILE A 286 -15.72 -9.12 1.45
N GLN A 287 -16.53 -9.74 0.62
CA GLN A 287 -17.51 -10.74 1.03
C GLN A 287 -17.70 -11.81 -0.03
N ASN A 288 -18.11 -13.00 0.40
CA ASN A 288 -18.57 -14.05 -0.50
C ASN A 288 -19.96 -13.68 -1.06
N VAL A 289 -20.16 -13.90 -2.35
CA VAL A 289 -21.49 -13.77 -2.96
C VAL A 289 -22.36 -14.93 -2.47
N PRO A 290 -23.48 -14.66 -1.76
CA PRO A 290 -24.36 -15.72 -1.29
C PRO A 290 -25.18 -16.29 -2.46
N ASN A 291 -25.61 -17.54 -2.31
CA ASN A 291 -26.63 -18.17 -3.16
C ASN A 291 -26.31 -18.19 -4.67
N LEU A 292 -25.06 -18.45 -5.03
CA LEU A 292 -24.70 -18.74 -6.42
C LEU A 292 -25.45 -19.98 -6.91
N ALA A 293 -26.08 -19.88 -8.09
CA ALA A 293 -26.80 -20.99 -8.69
C ALA A 293 -25.86 -22.17 -8.97
N LYS A 294 -26.24 -23.36 -8.49
CA LYS A 294 -25.56 -24.62 -8.82
C LYS A 294 -25.88 -24.96 -10.27
N THR A 295 -24.85 -25.16 -11.09
CA THR A 295 -25.00 -25.53 -12.51
C THR A 295 -24.28 -26.82 -12.87
N GLY A 296 -23.81 -27.57 -11.88
CA GLY A 296 -23.02 -28.79 -12.04
C GLY A 296 -22.64 -29.37 -10.68
N ASP A 297 -21.95 -30.51 -10.68
CA ASP A 297 -21.47 -31.20 -9.47
C ASP A 297 -20.20 -30.54 -8.89
N ALA A 298 -20.33 -29.26 -8.52
CA ALA A 298 -19.24 -28.45 -7.99
C ALA A 298 -19.75 -27.28 -7.14
N GLU A 299 -19.00 -26.94 -6.09
CA GLU A 299 -19.18 -25.69 -5.33
C GLU A 299 -18.49 -24.54 -6.09
N LYS A 300 -19.27 -23.52 -6.44
CA LYS A 300 -18.79 -22.27 -7.04
C LYS A 300 -18.71 -21.18 -5.97
N VAL A 301 -17.59 -20.47 -5.93
CA VAL A 301 -17.37 -19.43 -4.94
C VAL A 301 -16.87 -18.17 -5.64
N VAL A 302 -17.48 -17.04 -5.30
CA VAL A 302 -17.07 -15.72 -5.82
C VAL A 302 -16.91 -14.78 -4.64
N ILE A 303 -15.72 -14.19 -4.48
CA ILE A 303 -15.44 -13.16 -3.50
C ILE A 303 -15.38 -11.82 -4.21
N ILE A 304 -16.13 -10.85 -3.70
CA ILE A 304 -16.23 -9.50 -4.27
C ILE A 304 -15.93 -8.47 -3.18
N GLY A 305 -15.21 -7.42 -3.55
CA GLY A 305 -15.14 -6.17 -2.81
C GLY A 305 -15.30 -4.99 -3.77
N GLU A 306 -15.83 -3.88 -3.30
CA GLU A 306 -15.94 -2.65 -4.09
C GLU A 306 -15.60 -1.43 -3.26
N GLY A 307 -14.62 -0.64 -3.72
CA GLY A 307 -14.15 0.53 -3.00
C GLY A 307 -13.21 1.42 -3.82
N CYS A 308 -12.74 2.50 -3.21
CA CYS A 308 -11.81 3.44 -3.82
C CYS A 308 -10.84 4.04 -2.80
N LEU A 309 -9.76 4.62 -3.31
CA LEU A 309 -8.82 5.42 -2.54
C LEU A 309 -9.40 6.82 -2.27
N ALA A 310 -9.24 7.30 -1.05
CA ALA A 310 -9.59 8.66 -0.65
C ALA A 310 -8.44 9.33 0.11
N PRO A 311 -7.61 10.14 -0.58
CA PRO A 311 -6.74 11.10 0.09
C PRO A 311 -7.61 12.23 0.66
N LYS A 312 -7.76 12.29 1.98
CA LYS A 312 -8.59 13.31 2.65
C LYS A 312 -8.07 14.70 2.35
N ASN A 313 -6.75 14.85 2.30
CA ASN A 313 -6.08 16.00 1.74
C ASN A 313 -4.83 15.53 0.98
N GLU A 314 -4.75 15.87 -0.31
CA GLU A 314 -3.62 15.52 -1.16
C GLU A 314 -2.31 16.10 -0.64
N ALA A 315 -2.36 17.34 -0.13
CA ALA A 315 -1.19 18.04 0.38
C ALA A 315 -0.59 17.38 1.63
N SER A 316 -1.28 16.43 2.27
CA SER A 316 -0.75 15.64 3.39
C SER A 316 0.13 14.47 2.94
N HIS A 317 0.31 14.28 1.63
CA HIS A 317 1.10 13.19 1.05
C HIS A 317 2.16 13.74 0.10
N GLY A 318 3.15 12.92 -0.24
CA GLY A 318 4.20 13.31 -1.17
C GLY A 318 4.79 12.14 -1.93
N VAL A 319 5.56 12.46 -2.99
CA VAL A 319 6.23 11.45 -3.80
C VAL A 319 7.56 11.94 -4.35
N VAL A 320 8.58 11.09 -4.25
CA VAL A 320 9.73 11.13 -5.16
C VAL A 320 9.48 10.12 -6.27
N ALA A 321 9.27 10.62 -7.48
CA ALA A 321 8.96 9.83 -8.66
C ALA A 321 10.16 9.73 -9.62
N ASP A 322 9.97 8.89 -10.63
CA ASP A 322 10.95 8.60 -11.68
C ASP A 322 12.27 8.12 -11.13
N ILE A 323 12.24 7.29 -10.09
CA ILE A 323 13.45 6.68 -9.53
C ILE A 323 13.67 5.27 -10.08
N PHE A 324 14.92 4.82 -10.09
CA PHE A 324 15.20 3.41 -10.36
C PHE A 324 14.67 2.55 -9.20
N GLY A 325 13.81 1.61 -9.56
CA GLY A 325 12.90 0.97 -8.61
C GLY A 325 13.13 -0.53 -8.43
N LEU A 326 13.76 -1.19 -9.39
CA LEU A 326 14.06 -2.62 -9.35
C LEU A 326 15.57 -2.87 -9.27
N THR A 327 16.36 -2.05 -9.95
CA THR A 327 17.82 -2.11 -9.96
C THR A 327 18.42 -0.71 -10.03
N ALA A 328 19.75 -0.57 -10.15
CA ALA A 328 20.41 0.73 -10.27
C ALA A 328 20.17 1.46 -11.60
N SER A 329 19.57 0.79 -12.58
CA SER A 329 19.33 1.33 -13.93
C SER A 329 17.94 1.05 -14.49
N THR A 330 17.08 0.34 -13.74
CA THR A 330 15.70 -0.01 -14.14
C THR A 330 14.69 0.13 -13.00
#